data_AF-A0A552Z098-F1
#
_entry.id   AF-A0A552Z098-F1
#
_cell.length_a   1.000
_cell.length_b   1.000
_cell.length_c   1.000
_cell.angle_alpha   90.00
_cell.angle_beta   90.00
_cell.angle_gamma   90.00
#
_symmetry.space_group_name_H-M   'P 1'
#
loop_
_entity.id
_entity.type
_entity.pdbx_description
1 polymer ?
#
loop_
_entity_poly.entity_id
_entity_poly.type
_entity_poly.pdbx_seq_one_letter_code
_entity_poly.pdbx_strand_id
1 'polypeptide(L)'
;MIQNLRRLKEHYRKFRYFKNYDFIDKVNIYHNEIIILSCVIFVCLYMTKIFSTIRNTISDTITFSSIILGILGVLIGILIGLEENSTFFKKAKKFDKSKSIYSILITKMRNAFLTNIVFIAFTIAFDMMPSINMWVIKTTVLFIWGYLFLKTIWQVWYLIILIVKIAVFVDQDSPSNNKKS
;
A
#
# COMPACT_ATOMS: atom_id res chain seq x y z
N MET A 1 10.11 19.98 18.99
CA MET A 1 8.71 19.93 18.52
C MET A 1 8.51 20.58 17.14
N ILE A 2 8.98 21.81 16.92
CA ILE A 2 8.82 22.57 15.66
C ILE A 2 9.53 21.92 14.44
N GLN A 3 10.66 21.25 14.65
CA GLN A 3 11.40 20.54 13.60
C GLN A 3 10.66 19.30 13.07
N ASN A 4 9.97 18.54 13.93
CA ASN A 4 9.15 17.39 13.52
C ASN A 4 7.90 17.83 12.75
N LEU A 5 7.30 18.95 13.15
CA LEU A 5 6.20 19.57 12.40
C LEU A 5 6.62 20.05 11.01
N ARG A 6 7.84 20.58 10.86
CA ARG A 6 8.39 20.93 9.53
C ARG A 6 8.64 19.71 8.65
N ARG A 7 9.23 18.63 9.21
CA ARG A 7 9.40 17.36 8.47
C ARG A 7 8.05 16.73 8.07
N LEU A 8 7.06 16.74 8.96
CA LEU A 8 5.69 16.32 8.63
C LEU A 8 5.14 17.17 7.50
N LYS A 9 5.24 18.50 7.61
CA LYS A 9 4.73 19.44 6.62
C LYS A 9 5.42 19.29 5.27
N GLU A 10 6.72 19.03 5.23
CA GLU A 10 7.47 18.74 4.00
C GLU A 10 7.13 17.37 3.41
N HIS A 11 6.94 16.35 4.26
CA HIS A 11 6.46 15.04 3.83
C HIS A 11 5.10 15.18 3.15
N TYR A 12 4.16 15.90 3.77
CA TYR A 12 2.84 16.21 3.20
C TYR A 12 2.90 17.15 1.98
N ARG A 13 3.88 18.05 1.90
CA ARG A 13 4.06 18.96 0.74
C ARG A 13 4.55 18.24 -0.50
N LYS A 14 5.39 17.19 -0.36
CA LYS A 14 5.77 16.29 -1.47
C LYS A 14 4.56 15.54 -2.04
N PHE A 15 3.56 15.23 -1.22
CA PHE A 15 2.29 14.64 -1.67
C PHE A 15 1.29 15.65 -2.24
N ARG A 16 1.54 16.96 -2.11
CA ARG A 16 0.68 18.03 -2.65
C ARG A 16 0.89 18.29 -4.15
N TYR A 17 1.82 17.59 -4.80
CA TYR A 17 2.15 17.78 -6.21
C TYR A 17 1.20 17.07 -7.20
N PHE A 18 0.21 16.36 -6.70
CA PHE A 18 -0.80 15.73 -7.52
C PHE A 18 -2.07 16.59 -7.47
N LYS A 19 -2.18 17.52 -8.42
CA LYS A 19 -3.19 18.58 -8.40
C LYS A 19 -4.56 18.16 -8.96
N ASN A 20 -4.70 16.91 -9.42
CA ASN A 20 -5.97 16.31 -9.81
C ASN A 20 -6.29 15.17 -8.86
N TYR A 21 -6.97 15.45 -7.75
CA TYR A 21 -7.23 14.42 -6.75
C TYR A 21 -8.70 14.09 -6.51
N ASP A 22 -8.99 12.89 -6.97
CA ASP A 22 -10.03 11.94 -6.61
C ASP A 22 -9.96 11.56 -5.11
N PHE A 23 -11.06 11.09 -4.53
CA PHE A 23 -11.24 10.81 -3.09
C PHE A 23 -10.13 9.92 -2.50
N ILE A 24 -9.67 8.93 -3.27
CA ILE A 24 -8.73 7.87 -2.85
C ILE A 24 -7.37 8.42 -2.39
N ASP A 25 -6.87 9.49 -3.02
CA ASP A 25 -5.57 10.03 -2.69
C ASP A 25 -5.58 10.89 -1.42
N LYS A 26 -6.72 11.54 -1.12
CA LYS A 26 -6.95 12.18 0.18
C LYS A 26 -7.00 11.14 1.30
N VAL A 27 -7.62 9.98 1.05
CA VAL A 27 -7.64 8.88 2.03
C VAL A 27 -6.25 8.28 2.22
N ASN A 28 -5.43 8.21 1.16
CA ASN A 28 -4.05 7.73 1.27
C ASN A 28 -3.15 8.62 2.14
N ILE A 29 -3.45 9.92 2.29
CA ILE A 29 -2.74 10.80 3.23
C ILE A 29 -2.95 10.32 4.67
N TYR A 30 -4.18 9.92 5.01
CA TYR A 30 -4.58 9.54 6.37
C TYR A 30 -4.60 8.01 6.62
N HIS A 31 -4.02 7.22 5.71
CA HIS A 31 -4.15 5.76 5.77
C HIS A 31 -3.56 5.16 7.04
N ASN A 32 -2.46 5.72 7.56
CA ASN A 32 -1.84 5.22 8.78
C ASN A 32 -2.77 5.45 9.99
N GLU A 33 -3.43 6.61 10.09
CA GLU A 33 -4.42 6.85 11.16
C GLU A 33 -5.61 5.90 11.04
N ILE A 34 -6.10 5.65 9.82
CA ILE A 34 -7.21 4.72 9.56
C ILE A 34 -6.83 3.28 9.92
N ILE A 35 -5.61 2.85 9.57
CA ILE A 35 -5.09 1.52 9.93
C ILE A 35 -5.00 1.40 11.45
N ILE A 36 -4.44 2.39 12.15
CA ILE A 36 -4.33 2.36 13.61
C ILE A 36 -5.72 2.25 14.26
N LEU A 37 -6.69 3.06 13.82
CA LEU A 37 -8.06 2.99 14.33
C LEU A 37 -8.68 1.61 14.09
N SER A 38 -8.48 1.05 12.89
CA SER A 38 -8.97 -0.28 12.53
C SER A 38 -8.32 -1.38 13.38
N CYS A 39 -7.02 -1.26 13.68
CA CYS A 39 -6.31 -2.18 14.59
C CYS A 39 -6.85 -2.13 16.01
N VAL A 40 -7.13 -0.93 16.54
CA VAL A 40 -7.74 -0.79 17.88
C VAL A 40 -9.09 -1.51 17.92
N ILE A 41 -9.95 -1.29 16.92
CA ILE A 41 -11.24 -1.97 16.81
C ILE A 41 -11.06 -3.49 16.74
N PHE A 42 -10.13 -3.96 15.91
CA PHE A 42 -9.86 -5.39 15.74
C PHE A 42 -9.39 -6.05 17.05
N VAL A 43 -8.50 -5.37 17.78
CA VAL A 43 -8.03 -5.82 19.10
C VAL A 43 -9.18 -5.84 20.11
N CYS A 44 -10.05 -4.83 20.14
CA CYS A 44 -11.23 -4.82 21.01
C CYS A 44 -12.17 -5.99 20.71
N LEU A 45 -12.45 -6.27 19.43
CA LEU A 45 -13.30 -7.40 19.01
C LEU A 45 -12.68 -8.77 19.31
N TYR A 46 -11.35 -8.86 19.27
CA TYR A 46 -10.65 -10.06 19.72
C TYR A 46 -10.81 -10.28 21.23
N MET A 47 -10.73 -9.20 22.03
CA MET A 47 -10.91 -9.28 23.49
C MET A 47 -12.30 -9.69 23.92
N THR A 48 -13.34 -9.30 23.17
CA THR A 48 -14.72 -9.73 23.41
C THR A 48 -14.98 -11.19 22.98
N LYS A 49 -13.94 -11.93 22.57
CA LYS A 49 -13.98 -13.32 22.09
C LYS A 49 -14.83 -13.55 20.82
N ILE A 50 -15.29 -12.48 20.16
CA ILE A 50 -16.03 -12.58 18.89
C ILE A 50 -15.13 -13.17 17.80
N PHE A 51 -13.83 -12.86 17.82
CA PHE A 51 -12.83 -13.40 16.90
C PHE A 51 -11.82 -14.32 17.60
N SER A 52 -12.27 -15.42 18.22
CA SER A 52 -11.38 -16.34 18.95
C SER A 52 -10.37 -17.10 18.06
N THR A 53 -10.52 -17.05 16.73
CA THR A 53 -9.90 -18.01 15.80
C THR A 53 -8.73 -17.46 14.96
N ILE A 54 -8.10 -16.34 15.37
CA ILE A 54 -7.01 -15.70 14.61
C ILE A 54 -5.87 -16.68 14.28
N ARG A 55 -5.51 -17.58 15.20
CA ARG A 55 -4.41 -18.54 14.99
C ARG A 55 -4.70 -19.54 13.87
N ASN A 56 -5.96 -19.93 13.70
CA ASN A 56 -6.33 -20.88 12.64
C ASN A 56 -6.27 -20.24 11.25
N THR A 57 -6.29 -18.91 11.17
CA THR A 57 -6.22 -18.16 9.90
C THR A 57 -4.80 -17.74 9.54
N ILE A 58 -3.79 -18.12 10.35
CA ILE A 58 -2.38 -17.75 10.08
C ILE A 58 -1.88 -18.36 8.77
N SER A 59 -2.15 -19.65 8.53
CA SER A 59 -1.76 -20.33 7.28
C SER A 59 -2.37 -19.66 6.04
N ASP A 60 -3.65 -19.29 6.11
CA ASP A 60 -4.34 -18.56 5.04
C ASP A 60 -3.71 -17.18 4.83
N THR A 61 -3.31 -16.51 5.91
CA THR A 61 -2.66 -15.20 5.84
C THR A 61 -1.29 -15.27 5.19
N ILE A 62 -0.49 -16.30 5.47
CA ILE A 62 0.80 -16.54 4.81
C ILE A 62 0.59 -16.83 3.32
N THR A 63 -0.41 -17.64 2.98
CA THR A 63 -0.77 -17.95 1.60
C THR A 63 -1.16 -16.68 0.84
N PHE A 64 -2.05 -15.86 1.41
CA PHE A 64 -2.46 -14.59 0.85
C PHE A 64 -1.27 -13.62 0.65
N SER A 65 -0.38 -13.53 1.64
CA SER A 65 0.82 -12.69 1.56
C SER A 65 1.77 -13.15 0.46
N SER A 66 1.89 -14.46 0.24
CA SER A 66 2.69 -15.05 -0.84
C SER A 66 2.14 -14.69 -2.23
N ILE A 67 0.82 -14.69 -2.39
CA ILE A 67 0.16 -14.21 -3.62
C ILE A 67 0.49 -12.74 -3.87
N ILE A 68 0.40 -11.91 -2.83
CA ILE A 68 0.76 -10.49 -2.92
C ILE A 68 2.23 -10.31 -3.34
N LEU A 69 3.17 -11.08 -2.77
CA LEU A 69 4.58 -11.03 -3.18
C LEU A 69 4.73 -11.38 -4.66
N GLY A 70 4.02 -12.40 -5.16
CA GLY A 70 4.01 -12.77 -6.57
C GLY A 70 3.54 -11.62 -7.46
N ILE A 71 2.40 -11.00 -7.13
CA ILE A 71 1.85 -9.86 -7.87
C ILE A 71 2.83 -8.68 -7.87
N LEU A 72 3.37 -8.31 -6.70
CA LEU A 72 4.33 -7.20 -6.59
C LEU A 72 5.62 -7.50 -7.37
N GLY A 73 6.12 -8.73 -7.33
CA GLY A 73 7.31 -9.15 -8.08
C GLY A 73 7.10 -9.03 -9.58
N VAL A 74 5.96 -9.50 -10.09
CA VAL A 74 5.58 -9.36 -11.51
C VAL A 74 5.47 -7.88 -11.90
N LEU A 75 4.79 -7.06 -11.09
CA LEU A 75 4.64 -5.63 -11.37
C LEU A 75 5.99 -4.90 -11.39
N ILE A 76 6.89 -5.21 -10.46
CA ILE A 76 8.26 -4.66 -10.45
C ILE A 76 9.02 -5.08 -11.72
N GLY A 77 8.95 -6.37 -12.09
CA GLY A 77 9.59 -6.90 -13.29
C GLY A 77 9.10 -6.22 -14.57
N ILE A 78 7.78 -6.06 -14.71
CA ILE A 78 7.17 -5.32 -15.83
C ILE A 78 7.65 -3.87 -15.84
N LEU A 79 7.68 -3.21 -14.68
CA LEU A 79 8.06 -1.80 -14.62
C LEU A 79 9.53 -1.59 -14.99
N ILE A 80 10.43 -2.48 -14.55
CA ILE A 80 11.85 -2.45 -14.93
C ILE A 80 12.04 -2.76 -16.42
N GLY A 81 11.26 -3.68 -16.98
CA GLY A 81 11.34 -4.09 -18.39
C GLY A 81 10.69 -3.13 -19.38
N LEU A 82 9.90 -2.15 -18.91
CA LEU A 82 9.29 -1.15 -19.77
C LEU A 82 10.34 -0.13 -20.23
N GLU A 83 10.53 -0.02 -21.55
CA GLU A 83 11.34 1.05 -22.12
C GLU A 83 10.76 2.44 -21.81
N GLU A 84 11.63 3.45 -21.64
CA GLU A 84 11.25 4.84 -21.36
C GLU A 84 10.32 5.46 -22.42
N ASN A 85 10.27 4.87 -23.61
CA ASN A 85 9.43 5.29 -24.75
C ASN A 85 8.07 4.58 -24.82
N SER A 86 7.78 3.66 -23.90
CA SER A 86 6.50 2.95 -23.88
C SER A 86 5.32 3.90 -23.63
N THR A 87 4.14 3.48 -24.11
CA THR A 87 2.88 4.21 -23.92
C THR A 87 2.58 4.50 -22.46
N PHE A 88 2.95 3.61 -21.54
CA PHE A 88 2.83 3.84 -20.10
C PHE A 88 3.69 5.02 -19.63
N PHE A 89 4.97 5.07 -19.99
CA PHE A 89 5.85 6.19 -19.60
C PHE A 89 5.45 7.52 -20.24
N LYS A 90 4.98 7.49 -21.50
CA LYS A 90 4.43 8.67 -22.18
C LYS A 90 3.18 9.19 -21.47
N LYS A 91 2.26 8.31 -21.07
CA LYS A 91 1.07 8.67 -20.28
C LYS A 91 1.44 9.13 -18.87
N ALA A 92 2.38 8.46 -18.21
CA ALA A 92 2.86 8.84 -16.88
C ALA A 92 3.47 10.25 -16.90
N LYS A 93 4.37 10.56 -17.83
CA LYS A 93 4.96 11.91 -17.98
C LYS A 93 3.93 13.02 -18.22
N LYS A 94 2.76 12.68 -18.77
CA LYS A 94 1.63 13.60 -18.96
C LYS A 94 0.70 13.65 -17.73
N PHE A 95 0.53 12.52 -17.05
CA PHE A 95 -0.22 12.37 -15.81
C PHE A 95 0.41 13.15 -14.64
N ASP A 96 1.74 13.19 -14.56
CA ASP A 96 2.46 14.12 -13.69
C ASP A 96 3.70 14.67 -14.43
N LYS A 97 3.82 16.01 -14.48
CA LYS A 97 4.85 16.73 -15.26
C LYS A 97 6.28 16.50 -14.75
N SER A 98 6.47 15.66 -13.74
CA SER A 98 7.77 15.33 -13.17
C SER A 98 8.35 14.05 -13.80
N LYS A 99 9.63 14.09 -14.20
CA LYS A 99 10.42 12.89 -14.59
C LYS A 99 10.51 11.81 -13.48
N SER A 100 9.88 12.01 -12.31
CA SER A 100 10.09 11.25 -11.08
C SER A 100 9.04 10.16 -10.82
N ILE A 101 7.96 10.06 -11.59
CA ILE A 101 6.86 9.10 -11.30
C ILE A 101 7.36 7.67 -11.27
N TYR A 102 8.23 7.28 -12.22
CA TYR A 102 8.80 5.94 -12.27
C TYR A 102 9.58 5.61 -10.99
N SER A 103 10.46 6.53 -10.55
CA SER A 103 11.22 6.37 -9.31
C SER A 103 10.30 6.27 -8.10
N ILE A 104 9.22 7.08 -8.06
CA ILE A 104 8.21 7.03 -7.00
C ILE A 104 7.48 5.68 -7.00
N LEU A 105 7.10 5.18 -8.17
CA LEU A 105 6.34 3.93 -8.32
C LEU A 105 7.19 2.71 -7.98
N ILE A 106 8.42 2.62 -8.50
CA ILE A 106 9.41 1.60 -8.11
C ILE A 106 9.66 1.66 -6.61
N THR A 107 9.86 2.84 -6.03
CA THR A 107 10.12 2.97 -4.59
C THR A 107 8.92 2.51 -3.77
N LYS A 108 7.70 2.89 -4.16
CA LYS A 108 6.47 2.44 -3.48
C LYS A 108 6.27 0.93 -3.60
N MET A 109 6.48 0.35 -4.79
CA MET A 109 6.40 -1.10 -5.00
C MET A 109 7.45 -1.85 -4.19
N ARG A 110 8.71 -1.39 -4.19
CA ARG A 110 9.79 -1.96 -3.37
C ARG A 110 9.43 -1.91 -1.88
N ASN A 111 8.91 -0.79 -1.41
CA ASN A 111 8.54 -0.64 0.00
C ASN A 111 7.35 -1.55 0.37
N ALA A 112 6.37 -1.73 -0.51
CA ALA A 112 5.28 -2.67 -0.31
C ALA A 112 5.78 -4.12 -0.26
N PHE A 113 6.70 -4.48 -1.16
CA PHE A 113 7.33 -5.79 -1.21
C PHE A 113 8.09 -6.10 0.09
N LEU A 114 8.94 -5.16 0.54
CA LEU A 114 9.68 -5.30 1.80
C LEU A 114 8.75 -5.36 3.02
N THR A 115 7.70 -4.53 3.06
CA THR A 115 6.72 -4.55 4.15
C THR A 115 6.03 -5.91 4.24
N ASN A 116 5.68 -6.51 3.09
CA ASN A 116 5.07 -7.82 3.03
C ASN A 116 6.03 -8.94 3.48
N ILE A 117 7.32 -8.88 3.10
CA ILE A 117 8.34 -9.82 3.62
C ILE A 117 8.42 -9.74 5.16
N VAL A 118 8.50 -8.52 5.69
CA VAL A 118 8.53 -8.31 7.16
C VAL A 118 7.27 -8.85 7.81
N PHE A 119 6.10 -8.66 7.19
CA PHE A 119 4.85 -9.19 7.67
C PHE A 119 4.82 -10.72 7.70
N ILE A 120 5.29 -11.39 6.65
CA ILE A 120 5.39 -12.86 6.61
C ILE A 120 6.34 -13.37 7.69
N ALA A 121 7.54 -12.79 7.81
CA ALA A 121 8.51 -13.17 8.83
C ALA A 121 7.93 -13.02 10.25
N PHE A 122 7.22 -11.91 10.50
CA PHE A 122 6.53 -11.67 11.77
C PHE A 122 5.40 -12.67 12.01
N THR A 123 4.65 -13.03 10.97
CA THR A 123 3.55 -14.00 11.05
C THR A 123 4.05 -15.40 11.35
N ILE A 124 5.16 -15.83 10.73
CA ILE A 124 5.81 -17.11 11.04
C ILE A 124 6.32 -17.11 12.49
N ALA A 125 6.99 -16.04 12.92
CA ALA A 125 7.46 -15.92 14.31
C ALA A 125 6.29 -15.97 15.31
N PHE A 126 5.16 -15.33 14.99
CA PHE A 126 3.95 -15.37 15.79
C PHE A 126 3.35 -16.78 15.88
N ASP A 127 3.36 -17.54 14.78
CA ASP A 127 2.83 -18.91 14.75
C ASP A 127 3.65 -19.89 15.60
N MET A 128 4.97 -19.76 15.54
CA MET A 128 5.91 -20.59 16.31
C MET A 128 5.89 -20.26 17.82
N MET A 129 5.36 -19.10 18.21
CA MET A 129 5.35 -18.68 19.61
C MET A 129 4.32 -19.49 20.42
N PRO A 130 4.66 -19.97 21.63
CA PRO A 130 3.68 -20.60 22.51
C PRO A 130 2.59 -19.62 22.91
N SER A 131 1.44 -20.13 23.37
CA SER A 131 0.33 -19.29 23.80
C SER A 131 0.77 -18.37 24.94
N ILE A 132 0.81 -17.07 24.67
CA ILE A 132 1.20 -16.06 25.63
C ILE A 132 0.02 -15.82 26.59
N ASN A 133 0.21 -16.15 27.87
CA ASN A 133 -0.81 -15.94 28.90
C ASN A 133 -0.91 -14.49 29.37
N MET A 134 0.15 -13.69 29.18
CA MET A 134 0.16 -12.28 29.56
C MET A 134 -0.68 -11.45 28.59
N TRP A 135 -1.78 -10.90 29.10
CA TRP A 135 -2.74 -10.10 28.34
C TRP A 135 -2.09 -8.93 27.58
N VAL A 136 -1.18 -8.20 28.21
CA VAL A 136 -0.47 -7.06 27.62
C VAL A 136 0.33 -7.48 26.39
N ILE A 137 1.15 -8.53 26.51
CA ILE A 137 2.01 -9.00 25.41
C ILE A 137 1.14 -9.54 24.27
N LYS A 138 0.10 -10.31 24.58
CA LYS A 138 -0.85 -10.83 23.59
C LYS A 138 -1.50 -9.70 22.78
N THR A 139 -1.93 -8.64 23.45
CA THR A 139 -2.54 -7.46 22.84
C THR A 139 -1.58 -6.75 21.91
N THR A 140 -0.36 -6.50 22.38
CA THR A 140 0.69 -5.82 21.62
C THR A 140 1.06 -6.60 20.36
N VAL A 141 1.24 -7.91 20.47
CA VAL A 141 1.57 -8.77 19.33
C VAL A 141 0.45 -8.76 18.30
N LEU A 142 -0.81 -8.89 18.72
CA LEU A 142 -1.98 -8.82 17.83
C LEU A 142 -2.13 -7.45 17.16
N PHE A 143 -1.84 -6.38 17.90
CA PHE A 143 -1.87 -5.03 17.35
C PHE A 143 -0.81 -4.85 16.26
N ILE A 144 0.44 -5.25 16.52
CA ILE A 144 1.54 -5.17 15.55
C ILE A 144 1.21 -6.03 14.32
N TRP A 145 0.75 -7.26 14.55
CA TRP A 145 0.37 -8.17 13.48
C TRP A 145 -0.74 -7.59 12.59
N GLY A 146 -1.83 -7.12 13.20
CA GLY A 146 -2.96 -6.52 12.49
C GLY A 146 -2.57 -5.24 11.75
N TYR A 147 -1.68 -4.43 12.33
CA TYR A 147 -1.16 -3.23 11.68
C TYR A 147 -0.38 -3.57 10.42
N LEU A 148 0.54 -4.54 10.50
CA LEU A 148 1.32 -4.98 9.35
C LEU A 148 0.44 -5.60 8.26
N PHE A 149 -0.56 -6.40 8.65
CA PHE A 149 -1.53 -7.00 7.74
C PHE A 149 -2.31 -5.94 6.96
N LEU A 150 -2.98 -5.03 7.66
CA LEU A 150 -3.79 -3.96 7.04
C LEU A 150 -2.94 -3.00 6.21
N LYS A 151 -1.72 -2.69 6.68
CA LYS A 151 -0.77 -1.85 5.93
C LYS A 151 -0.37 -2.50 4.62
N THR A 152 -0.12 -3.80 4.62
CA THR A 152 0.23 -4.56 3.41
C THR A 152 -0.91 -4.52 2.39
N ILE A 153 -2.14 -4.81 2.83
CA ILE A 153 -3.34 -4.73 1.98
C ILE A 153 -3.49 -3.34 1.38
N TRP A 154 -3.38 -2.30 2.20
CA TRP A 154 -3.54 -0.92 1.76
C TRP A 154 -2.51 -0.54 0.69
N GLN A 155 -1.24 -0.86 0.91
CA GLN A 155 -0.15 -0.54 -0.02
C GLN A 155 -0.37 -1.17 -1.39
N VAL A 156 -0.78 -2.43 -1.43
CA VAL A 156 -1.02 -3.18 -2.67
C VAL A 156 -2.24 -2.64 -3.39
N TRP A 157 -3.35 -2.44 -2.67
CA TRP A 157 -4.58 -1.89 -3.22
C TRP A 157 -4.35 -0.50 -3.84
N TYR A 158 -3.68 0.39 -3.12
CA TYR A 158 -3.34 1.73 -3.61
C TYR A 158 -2.42 1.67 -4.84
N LEU A 159 -1.42 0.79 -4.84
CA LEU A 159 -0.52 0.61 -5.98
C LEU A 159 -1.27 0.15 -7.24
N ILE A 160 -2.18 -0.81 -7.11
CA ILE A 160 -3.00 -1.30 -8.23
C ILE A 160 -3.84 -0.16 -8.80
N ILE A 161 -4.54 0.59 -7.95
CA ILE A 161 -5.36 1.74 -8.39
C ILE A 161 -4.50 2.78 -9.10
N LEU A 162 -3.33 3.08 -8.56
CA LEU A 162 -2.43 4.07 -9.16
C LEU A 162 -1.94 3.61 -10.54
N ILE A 163 -1.52 2.35 -10.68
CA ILE A 163 -1.10 1.77 -11.96
C ILE A 163 -2.24 1.80 -12.98
N VAL A 164 -3.44 1.37 -12.59
CA VAL A 164 -4.63 1.37 -13.45
C VAL A 164 -4.97 2.79 -13.89
N LYS A 165 -4.96 3.76 -12.97
CA LYS A 165 -5.20 5.18 -13.29
C LYS A 165 -4.19 5.72 -14.30
N ILE A 166 -2.90 5.40 -14.17
CA ILE A 166 -1.89 5.81 -15.16
C ILE A 166 -2.15 5.13 -16.51
N ALA A 167 -2.46 3.84 -16.52
CA ALA A 167 -2.65 3.07 -17.75
C ALA A 167 -3.88 3.55 -18.56
N VAL A 168 -4.99 3.83 -17.85
CA VAL A 168 -6.27 4.28 -18.43
C VAL A 168 -6.30 5.79 -18.68
N PHE A 169 -5.28 6.54 -18.23
CA PHE A 169 -5.20 7.97 -18.52
C PHE A 169 -5.27 8.22 -20.04
N VAL A 170 -6.25 9.03 -20.44
CA VAL A 170 -6.44 9.54 -21.80
C VAL A 170 -6.25 11.06 -21.70
N ASP A 171 -5.35 11.61 -22.51
CA ASP A 171 -5.20 13.07 -22.60
C ASP A 171 -6.52 13.67 -23.09
N GLN A 172 -7.07 14.63 -22.34
CA GLN A 172 -8.24 15.40 -22.80
C GLN A 172 -7.93 16.33 -23.99
N ASP A 173 -6.67 16.39 -24.45
CA ASP A 173 -6.22 17.19 -25.60
C ASP A 173 -5.87 16.34 -26.82
N SER A 174 -6.51 15.18 -27.03
CA SER A 174 -6.56 14.59 -28.37
C SER A 174 -7.73 15.21 -29.12
N PRO A 175 -7.51 16.18 -30.05
CA PRO A 175 -8.58 16.66 -30.89
C PRO A 175 -9.16 15.48 -31.63
N SER A 176 -10.50 15.41 -31.62
CA SER A 176 -11.31 14.47 -32.37
C SER A 176 -11.05 14.60 -33.88
N ASN A 177 -9.95 14.03 -34.38
CA ASN A 177 -9.81 13.75 -35.81
C ASN A 177 -10.40 12.37 -36.08
N ASN A 178 -11.72 12.36 -36.21
CA ASN A 178 -12.42 11.69 -37.30
C ASN A 178 -13.91 12.06 -37.26
N LYS A 179 -14.19 13.33 -37.54
CA LYS A 179 -15.37 13.71 -38.34
C LYS A 179 -14.85 14.17 -39.70
N LYS A 180 -15.31 13.48 -40.74
CA LYS A 180 -15.18 13.78 -42.18
C LYS A 180 -13.82 13.46 -42.82
N SER A 181 -13.76 12.34 -43.51
CA SER A 181 -13.78 12.32 -44.98
C SER A 181 -14.36 11.01 -45.48
#